data_AF-A0A436S5P0-F1
#
_entry.id   AF-A0A436S5P0-F1
#
_cell.length_a   1.000
_cell.length_b   1.000
_cell.length_c   1.000
_cell.angle_alpha   90.00
_cell.angle_beta   90.00
_cell.angle_gamma   90.00
#
_symmetry.space_group_name_H-M   'P 1'
#
loop_
_entity.id
_entity.type
_entity.pdbx_description
1 polymer ?
#
loop_
_entity_poly.entity_id
_entity_poly.type
_entity_poly.pdbx_seq_one_letter_code
_entity_poly.pdbx_strand_id
1 'polypeptide(L)'
;MSKLVGFYRDHQMTAPLAVAQQSAQVKPLAADLARSGILLVATCARVEVYGEESALSNIDSTIISGFSYERIEGAAAIAQRLAEISSSAHSQILGENYISDQLAKALEFVDPNLPIFQIARFAIDTGRAARRRQRFIASFNYDQIVRDIIADRFPDGELPNRLYIIGAGMLGRGLIRSGVGKRFRSTVFVTRNPKNLRKRLRRWTDIQVALMRPAEIGYPREPQSIVVIATADVNDEYEATLQDALLRLEPRAIVDLSSVPVLSGAAVGKLDYVSMYDEEFLRFIEQNNERLAPKLPLLLSDIEAKLRMARSDFYASAT
;
A
#
# COMPACT_ATOMS: atom_id res chain seq x y z
N MET A 1 -1.91 -3.17 35.88
CA MET A 1 -1.96 -3.47 34.44
C MET A 1 -1.49 -2.22 33.71
N SER A 2 -0.49 -2.35 32.84
CA SER A 2 -0.04 -1.27 31.95
C SER A 2 -1.19 -0.85 31.03
N LYS A 3 -1.40 0.46 30.85
CA LYS A 3 -2.47 0.99 30.00
C LYS A 3 -2.04 0.84 28.55
N LEU A 4 -2.77 0.05 27.76
CA LEU A 4 -2.56 -0.03 26.31
C LEU A 4 -3.22 1.17 25.63
N VAL A 5 -2.48 1.83 24.75
CA VAL A 5 -2.95 2.97 23.99
C VAL A 5 -2.50 2.86 22.53
N GLY A 6 -3.23 3.53 21.67
CA GLY A 6 -2.90 3.69 20.26
C GLY A 6 -3.04 5.14 19.85
N PHE A 7 -2.16 5.58 18.95
CA PHE A 7 -2.27 6.88 18.30
C PHE A 7 -2.33 6.65 16.79
N TYR A 8 -3.28 7.28 16.13
CA TYR A 8 -3.44 7.10 14.69
C TYR A 8 -3.72 8.40 13.95
N ARG A 9 -3.27 8.41 12.70
CA ARG A 9 -3.62 9.37 11.68
C ARG A 9 -3.79 8.65 10.37
N ASP A 10 -4.87 8.89 9.66
CA ASP A 10 -5.14 8.26 8.38
C ASP A 10 -5.70 9.24 7.34
N HIS A 11 -5.93 8.71 6.14
CA HIS A 11 -6.44 9.44 4.99
C HIS A 11 -7.85 10.03 5.16
N GLN A 12 -8.60 9.66 6.21
CA GLN A 12 -9.90 10.26 6.53
C GLN A 12 -9.72 11.56 7.33
N MET A 13 -8.59 11.71 8.04
CA MET A 13 -8.30 12.87 8.88
C MET A 13 -7.52 13.96 8.15
N THR A 14 -6.81 13.62 7.08
CA THR A 14 -5.95 14.56 6.35
C THR A 14 -5.79 14.12 4.89
N ALA A 15 -5.18 14.98 4.07
CA ALA A 15 -4.88 14.64 2.68
C ALA A 15 -4.06 13.33 2.59
N PRO A 16 -4.46 12.36 1.74
CA PRO A 16 -3.78 11.07 1.61
C PRO A 16 -2.27 11.19 1.33
N LEU A 17 -1.87 12.16 0.49
CA LEU A 17 -0.45 12.40 0.17
C LEU A 17 0.36 12.80 1.42
N ALA A 18 -0.19 13.63 2.31
CA ALA A 18 0.48 14.02 3.54
C ALA A 18 0.72 12.82 4.46
N VAL A 19 -0.24 11.89 4.53
CA VAL A 19 -0.06 10.62 5.27
C VAL A 19 1.00 9.75 4.63
N ALA A 20 1.02 9.64 3.30
CA ALA A 20 2.02 8.86 2.59
C ALA A 20 3.44 9.40 2.80
N GLN A 21 3.62 10.71 2.83
CA GLN A 21 4.90 11.38 3.12
C GLN A 21 5.36 11.08 4.55
N GLN A 22 4.49 11.26 5.56
CA GLN A 22 4.81 10.91 6.95
C GLN A 22 5.13 9.41 7.08
N SER A 23 4.35 8.54 6.44
CA SER A 23 4.54 7.10 6.42
C SER A 23 5.93 6.70 5.89
N ALA A 24 6.40 7.36 4.83
CA ALA A 24 7.75 7.14 4.29
C ALA A 24 8.85 7.49 5.30
N GLN A 25 8.65 8.52 6.13
CA GLN A 25 9.61 8.93 7.16
C GLN A 25 9.67 7.97 8.35
N VAL A 26 8.53 7.38 8.75
CA VAL A 26 8.43 6.56 9.97
C VAL A 26 8.69 5.07 9.73
N LYS A 27 8.46 4.57 8.51
CA LYS A 27 8.69 3.15 8.16
C LYS A 27 10.09 2.63 8.51
N PRO A 28 11.19 3.37 8.29
CA PRO A 28 12.53 2.93 8.68
C PRO A 28 12.67 2.66 10.19
N LEU A 29 11.82 3.26 11.03
CA LEU A 29 11.83 3.10 12.48
C LEU A 29 11.14 1.81 12.95
N ALA A 30 10.45 1.07 12.06
CA ALA A 30 9.61 -0.07 12.44
C ALA A 30 10.31 -1.09 13.35
N ALA A 31 11.55 -1.48 13.01
CA ALA A 31 12.32 -2.44 13.78
C ALA A 31 12.72 -1.91 15.17
N ASP A 32 13.06 -0.63 15.26
CA ASP A 32 13.46 0.02 16.52
C ASP A 32 12.26 0.16 17.46
N LEU A 33 11.10 0.58 16.92
CA LEU A 33 9.85 0.68 17.66
C LEU A 33 9.38 -0.68 18.17
N ALA A 34 9.48 -1.71 17.34
CA ALA A 34 9.07 -3.04 17.73
C ALA A 34 9.95 -3.62 18.86
N ARG A 35 11.25 -3.30 18.89
CA ARG A 35 12.14 -3.62 20.03
C ARG A 35 11.71 -2.94 21.33
N SER A 36 11.07 -1.77 21.24
CA SER A 36 10.46 -1.06 22.37
C SER A 36 9.03 -1.52 22.68
N GLY A 37 8.56 -2.59 22.03
CA GLY A 37 7.23 -3.16 22.23
C GLY A 37 6.09 -2.37 21.59
N ILE A 38 6.39 -1.58 20.56
CA ILE A 38 5.42 -0.77 19.84
C ILE A 38 5.19 -1.35 18.45
N LEU A 39 3.92 -1.59 18.13
CA LEU A 39 3.47 -1.96 16.80
C LEU A 39 3.29 -0.70 15.95
N LEU A 40 4.11 -0.52 14.93
CA LEU A 40 3.93 0.49 13.88
C LEU A 40 3.12 -0.08 12.72
N VAL A 41 2.01 0.57 12.38
CA VAL A 41 1.22 0.32 11.17
C VAL A 41 1.35 1.54 10.26
N ALA A 42 2.27 1.47 9.28
CA ALA A 42 2.53 2.55 8.34
C ALA A 42 2.27 2.11 6.89
N THR A 43 1.27 2.72 6.24
CA THR A 43 0.91 2.50 4.82
C THR A 43 0.77 3.83 4.09
N CYS A 44 0.45 3.83 2.80
CA CYS A 44 0.19 5.08 2.07
C CYS A 44 -1.00 5.87 2.62
N ALA A 45 -1.89 5.23 3.38
CA ALA A 45 -3.14 5.82 3.84
C ALA A 45 -3.25 5.91 5.37
N ARG A 46 -2.25 5.46 6.13
CA ARG A 46 -2.23 5.55 7.61
C ARG A 46 -0.83 5.54 8.20
N VAL A 47 -0.71 6.19 9.36
CA VAL A 47 0.40 6.05 10.31
C VAL A 47 -0.23 5.84 11.68
N GLU A 48 -0.04 4.65 12.24
CA GLU A 48 -0.62 4.29 13.54
C GLU A 48 0.40 3.56 14.39
N VAL A 49 0.44 3.87 15.68
CA VAL A 49 1.32 3.22 16.65
C VAL A 49 0.49 2.68 17.81
N TYR A 50 0.82 1.47 18.27
CA TYR A 50 0.10 0.80 19.34
C TYR A 50 1.07 0.16 20.32
N GLY A 51 0.80 0.26 21.62
CA GLY A 51 1.66 -0.30 22.65
C GLY A 51 1.23 0.09 24.05
N GLU A 52 2.09 -0.17 25.03
CA GLU A 52 1.90 0.35 26.38
C GLU A 52 2.14 1.86 26.42
N GLU A 53 1.36 2.58 27.21
CA GLU A 53 1.45 4.05 27.34
C GLU A 53 2.85 4.53 27.72
N SER A 54 3.53 3.80 28.61
CA SER A 54 4.92 4.08 29.01
C SER A 54 5.95 3.87 27.90
N ALA A 55 5.67 2.98 26.95
CA ALA A 55 6.54 2.80 25.79
C ALA A 55 6.32 3.95 24.78
N LEU A 56 5.07 4.38 24.61
CA LEU A 56 4.68 5.40 23.64
C LEU A 56 5.01 6.83 24.08
N SER A 57 5.04 7.12 25.39
CA SER A 57 5.32 8.46 25.92
C SER A 57 6.68 9.02 25.49
N ASN A 58 7.66 8.15 25.20
CA ASN A 58 8.99 8.55 24.77
C ASN A 58 9.12 8.77 23.25
N ILE A 59 8.07 8.45 22.48
CA ILE A 59 8.12 8.37 21.01
C ILE A 59 7.21 9.40 20.34
N ASP A 60 6.26 9.95 21.08
CA ASP A 60 5.30 10.97 20.62
C ASP A 60 6.00 12.13 19.87
N SER A 61 7.19 12.55 20.35
CA SER A 61 7.98 13.63 19.75
C SER A 61 8.48 13.36 18.32
N THR A 62 8.63 12.10 17.91
CA THR A 62 9.36 11.74 16.69
C THR A 62 8.45 11.26 15.57
N ILE A 63 7.29 10.67 15.91
CA ILE A 63 6.36 10.09 14.93
C ILE A 63 5.14 10.99 14.72
N ILE A 64 4.69 11.67 15.78
CA ILE A 64 3.36 12.29 15.82
C ILE A 64 3.44 13.80 16.12
N SER A 65 4.58 14.30 16.61
CA SER A 65 4.79 15.73 16.83
C SER A 65 4.57 16.55 15.56
N GLY A 66 3.84 17.67 15.70
CA GLY A 66 3.50 18.56 14.59
C GLY A 66 2.32 18.07 13.72
N PHE A 67 1.71 16.94 14.06
CA PHE A 67 0.59 16.35 13.34
C PHE A 67 -0.64 16.20 14.24
N SER A 68 -1.84 16.38 13.69
CA SER A 68 -3.09 15.99 14.37
C SER A 68 -3.24 14.47 14.38
N TYR A 69 -3.64 13.91 15.52
CA TYR A 69 -3.84 12.48 15.72
C TYR A 69 -5.03 12.21 16.65
N GLU A 70 -5.58 11.01 16.54
CA GLU A 70 -6.60 10.49 17.43
C GLU A 70 -6.00 9.46 18.39
N ARG A 71 -6.59 9.34 19.58
CA ARG A 71 -6.13 8.44 20.64
C ARG A 71 -7.16 7.34 20.89
N ILE A 72 -6.69 6.10 20.95
CA ILE A 72 -7.48 4.92 21.29
C ILE A 72 -6.95 4.34 22.60
N GLU A 73 -7.85 3.95 23.50
CA GLU A 73 -7.49 3.38 24.79
C GLU A 73 -8.05 1.97 24.99
N GLY A 74 -7.21 1.09 25.51
CA GLY A 74 -7.59 -0.26 25.91
C GLY A 74 -7.52 -1.30 24.78
N ALA A 75 -7.31 -2.54 25.19
CA ALA A 75 -7.12 -3.67 24.29
C ALA A 75 -8.31 -3.89 23.34
N ALA A 76 -9.55 -3.70 23.81
CA ALA A 76 -10.75 -3.92 23.00
C ALA A 76 -10.87 -2.92 21.85
N ALA A 77 -10.61 -1.64 22.10
CA ALA A 77 -10.70 -0.61 21.07
C ALA A 77 -9.56 -0.73 20.05
N ILE A 78 -8.35 -1.09 20.51
CA ILE A 78 -7.21 -1.42 19.63
C ILE A 78 -7.55 -2.64 18.76
N ALA A 79 -8.09 -3.72 19.35
CA ALA A 79 -8.48 -4.92 18.61
C ALA A 79 -9.53 -4.60 17.54
N GLN A 80 -10.54 -3.79 17.89
CA GLN A 80 -11.56 -3.35 16.94
C GLN A 80 -10.96 -2.56 15.79
N ARG A 81 -10.18 -1.52 16.09
CA ARG A 81 -9.53 -0.72 15.05
C ARG A 81 -8.67 -1.56 14.12
N LEU A 82 -7.80 -2.43 14.65
CA LEU A 82 -6.94 -3.31 13.85
C LEU A 82 -7.75 -4.32 13.02
N ALA A 83 -8.86 -4.84 13.55
CA ALA A 83 -9.73 -5.75 12.83
C ALA A 83 -10.42 -5.05 11.65
N GLU A 84 -10.93 -3.85 11.85
CA GLU A 84 -11.55 -3.03 10.80
C GLU A 84 -10.54 -2.60 9.72
N ILE A 85 -9.29 -2.29 10.10
CA ILE A 85 -8.23 -2.04 9.11
C ILE A 85 -7.90 -3.31 8.33
N SER A 86 -7.73 -4.45 9.02
CA SER A 86 -7.34 -5.70 8.37
C SER A 86 -8.42 -6.26 7.43
N SER A 87 -9.68 -5.87 7.63
CA SER A 87 -10.81 -6.15 6.74
C SER A 87 -10.91 -5.18 5.57
N SER A 88 -10.04 -4.16 5.51
CA SER A 88 -10.03 -3.07 4.54
C SER A 88 -11.23 -2.11 4.63
N ALA A 89 -11.93 -2.08 5.78
CA ALA A 89 -13.05 -1.18 6.03
C ALA A 89 -12.62 0.30 6.07
N HIS A 90 -11.37 0.54 6.48
CA HIS A 90 -10.79 1.88 6.61
C HIS A 90 -9.71 2.20 5.57
N SER A 91 -9.65 1.45 4.47
CA SER A 91 -8.71 1.75 3.37
C SER A 91 -9.31 2.76 2.40
N GLN A 92 -8.47 3.56 1.74
CA GLN A 92 -8.91 4.47 0.69
C GLN A 92 -9.66 3.73 -0.43
N ILE A 93 -9.19 2.54 -0.78
CA ILE A 93 -9.92 1.60 -1.64
C ILE A 93 -10.58 0.57 -0.72
N LEU A 94 -11.90 0.64 -0.57
CA LEU A 94 -12.64 -0.32 0.23
C LEU A 94 -12.43 -1.74 -0.32
N GLY A 95 -12.18 -2.69 0.58
CA GLY A 95 -12.02 -4.10 0.22
C GLY A 95 -10.72 -4.44 -0.53
N GLU A 96 -9.69 -3.59 -0.47
CA GLU A 96 -8.39 -3.84 -1.09
C GLU A 96 -7.64 -5.04 -0.51
N ASN A 97 -6.70 -5.58 -1.29
CA ASN A 97 -6.09 -6.88 -1.01
C ASN A 97 -4.79 -6.81 -0.19
N TYR A 98 -4.17 -5.65 -0.03
CA TYR A 98 -2.79 -5.59 0.50
C TYR A 98 -2.71 -5.27 1.98
N ILE A 99 -3.62 -4.45 2.51
CA ILE A 99 -3.56 -3.96 3.90
C ILE A 99 -3.41 -5.10 4.92
N SER A 100 -4.17 -6.18 4.76
CA SER A 100 -4.14 -7.33 5.69
C SER A 100 -2.76 -7.99 5.76
N ASP A 101 -2.07 -8.10 4.61
CA ASP A 101 -0.72 -8.66 4.54
C ASP A 101 0.34 -7.65 5.00
N GLN A 102 0.08 -6.35 4.85
CA GLN A 102 0.94 -5.29 5.41
C GLN A 102 0.89 -5.31 6.94
N LEU A 103 -0.28 -5.47 7.56
CA LEU A 103 -0.39 -5.65 9.01
C LEU A 103 0.32 -6.91 9.48
N ALA A 104 0.12 -8.04 8.78
CA ALA A 104 0.76 -9.29 9.15
C ALA A 104 2.30 -9.16 9.13
N LYS A 105 2.86 -8.43 8.16
CA LYS A 105 4.30 -8.13 8.10
C LYS A 105 4.76 -7.18 9.19
N ALA A 106 3.95 -6.18 9.54
CA ALA A 106 4.28 -5.28 10.66
C ALA A 106 4.44 -6.05 11.97
N LEU A 107 3.65 -7.13 12.16
CA LEU A 107 3.78 -8.00 13.32
C LEU A 107 5.04 -8.86 13.34
N GLU A 108 5.69 -9.12 12.20
CA GLU A 108 6.92 -9.91 12.15
C GLU A 108 8.07 -9.25 12.94
N PHE A 109 7.98 -7.94 13.19
CA PHE A 109 8.98 -7.19 13.97
C PHE A 109 8.74 -7.23 15.49
N VAL A 110 7.52 -7.52 15.93
CA VAL A 110 7.09 -7.40 17.33
C VAL A 110 7.30 -8.72 18.05
N ASP A 111 7.82 -8.70 19.28
CA ASP A 111 7.97 -9.89 20.12
C ASP A 111 6.60 -10.57 20.36
N PRO A 112 6.44 -11.85 19.98
CA PRO A 112 5.20 -12.60 20.18
C PRO A 112 4.68 -12.66 21.62
N ASN A 113 5.54 -12.44 22.61
CA ASN A 113 5.18 -12.47 24.03
C ASN A 113 4.53 -11.17 24.51
N LEU A 114 4.55 -10.11 23.71
CA LEU A 114 3.96 -8.82 24.09
C LEU A 114 2.43 -8.84 23.93
N PRO A 115 1.68 -8.17 24.85
CA PRO A 115 0.22 -8.09 24.75
C PRO A 115 -0.27 -7.53 23.40
N ILE A 116 0.43 -6.53 22.86
CA ILE A 116 0.04 -5.90 21.59
C ILE A 116 0.12 -6.87 20.41
N PHE A 117 1.08 -7.81 20.42
CA PHE A 117 1.19 -8.83 19.38
C PHE A 117 -0.05 -9.73 19.36
N GLN A 118 -0.46 -10.23 20.54
CA GLN A 118 -1.61 -11.11 20.68
C GLN A 118 -2.92 -10.42 20.26
N ILE A 119 -3.10 -9.18 20.69
CA ILE A 119 -4.25 -8.34 20.31
C ILE A 119 -4.29 -8.15 18.79
N ALA A 120 -3.18 -7.75 18.19
CA ALA A 120 -3.11 -7.49 16.76
C ALA A 120 -3.31 -8.76 15.93
N ARG A 121 -2.74 -9.89 16.37
CA ARG A 121 -2.93 -11.18 15.69
C ARG A 121 -4.39 -11.59 15.67
N PHE A 122 -5.04 -11.55 16.83
CA PHE A 122 -6.47 -11.86 16.96
C PHE A 122 -7.34 -10.92 16.12
N ALA A 123 -7.03 -9.63 16.12
CA ALA A 123 -7.73 -8.63 15.32
C ALA A 123 -7.61 -8.89 13.81
N ILE A 124 -6.40 -9.19 13.32
CA ILE A 124 -6.16 -9.51 11.90
C ILE A 124 -6.96 -10.75 11.47
N ASP A 125 -6.94 -11.81 12.28
CA ASP A 125 -7.66 -13.04 11.96
C ASP A 125 -9.19 -12.80 11.97
N THR A 126 -9.68 -11.98 12.92
CA THR A 126 -11.08 -11.57 12.99
C THR A 126 -11.50 -10.76 11.76
N GLY A 127 -10.75 -9.72 11.39
CA GLY A 127 -11.08 -8.88 10.24
C GLY A 127 -10.98 -9.62 8.91
N ARG A 128 -9.99 -10.50 8.74
CA ARG A 128 -9.91 -11.41 7.59
C ARG A 128 -11.13 -12.31 7.48
N ALA A 129 -11.58 -12.88 8.60
CA ALA A 129 -12.74 -13.77 8.62
C ALA A 129 -14.03 -13.02 8.29
N ALA A 130 -14.25 -11.84 8.89
CA ALA A 130 -15.42 -11.00 8.61
C ALA A 130 -15.44 -10.54 7.14
N ARG A 131 -14.30 -10.08 6.62
CA ARG A 131 -14.13 -9.71 5.21
C ARG A 131 -14.56 -10.82 4.26
N ARG A 132 -14.12 -12.06 4.53
CA ARG A 132 -14.49 -13.25 3.73
C ARG A 132 -15.99 -13.54 3.81
N ARG A 133 -16.59 -13.53 5.00
CA ARG A 133 -18.02 -13.76 5.21
C ARG A 133 -18.88 -12.74 4.45
N GLN A 134 -18.55 -11.45 4.57
CA GLN A 134 -19.30 -10.36 3.93
C GLN A 134 -18.97 -10.18 2.44
N ARG A 135 -18.02 -10.95 1.90
CA ARG A 135 -17.48 -10.77 0.54
C ARG A 135 -17.12 -9.31 0.28
N PHE A 136 -16.43 -8.69 1.25
CA PHE A 136 -15.99 -7.30 1.19
C PHE A 136 -14.67 -7.23 0.45
N ILE A 137 -14.76 -7.29 -0.88
CA ILE A 137 -13.63 -7.41 -1.80
C ILE A 137 -13.83 -6.36 -2.89
N ALA A 138 -12.80 -5.55 -3.12
CA ALA A 138 -12.80 -4.59 -4.21
C ALA A 138 -13.08 -5.27 -5.55
N SER A 139 -13.89 -4.65 -6.39
CA SER A 139 -14.19 -5.20 -7.72
C SER A 139 -13.05 -5.01 -8.72
N PHE A 140 -12.03 -4.22 -8.36
CA PHE A 140 -10.83 -4.00 -9.15
C PHE A 140 -9.58 -4.08 -8.28
N ASN A 141 -8.44 -4.20 -8.93
CA ASN A 141 -7.10 -4.04 -8.33
C ASN A 141 -6.32 -3.02 -9.16
N TYR A 142 -5.17 -2.56 -8.67
CA TYR A 142 -4.31 -1.60 -9.38
C TYR A 142 -4.00 -1.98 -10.83
N ASP A 143 -3.93 -3.28 -11.15
CA ASP A 143 -3.72 -3.76 -12.51
C ASP A 143 -4.89 -3.45 -13.45
N GLN A 144 -6.12 -3.45 -12.96
CA GLN A 144 -7.28 -3.06 -13.76
C GLN A 144 -7.26 -1.56 -14.05
N ILE A 145 -6.98 -0.71 -13.06
CA ILE A 145 -6.83 0.73 -13.28
C ILE A 145 -5.76 1.01 -14.32
N VAL A 146 -4.59 0.38 -14.19
CA VAL A 146 -3.49 0.52 -15.16
C VAL A 146 -3.92 0.09 -16.56
N ARG A 147 -4.69 -1.00 -16.69
CA ARG A 147 -5.20 -1.45 -18.01
C ARG A 147 -6.14 -0.44 -18.63
N ASP A 148 -7.03 0.14 -17.84
CA ASP A 148 -8.04 1.08 -18.33
C ASP A 148 -7.36 2.38 -18.77
N ILE A 149 -6.42 2.91 -17.98
CA ILE A 149 -5.58 4.05 -18.39
C ILE A 149 -4.80 3.73 -19.68
N ILE A 150 -4.20 2.54 -19.78
CA ILE A 150 -3.49 2.11 -21.00
C ILE A 150 -4.47 2.04 -22.20
N ALA A 151 -5.67 1.51 -22.01
CA ALA A 151 -6.65 1.41 -23.09
C ALA A 151 -7.05 2.80 -23.61
N ASP A 152 -7.27 3.75 -22.71
CA ASP A 152 -7.62 5.14 -23.04
C ASP A 152 -6.51 5.85 -23.83
N ARG A 153 -5.23 5.49 -23.61
CA ARG A 153 -4.09 6.05 -24.37
C ARG A 153 -3.86 5.40 -25.73
N PHE A 154 -4.53 4.29 -26.04
CA PHE A 154 -4.47 3.60 -27.33
C PHE A 154 -5.89 3.24 -27.85
N PRO A 155 -6.75 4.26 -28.12
CA PRO A 155 -8.16 4.07 -28.47
C PRO A 155 -8.33 3.39 -29.85
N ASP A 156 -7.42 3.67 -30.79
CA ASP A 156 -7.51 3.20 -32.18
C ASP A 156 -6.92 1.79 -32.39
N GLY A 157 -6.66 1.05 -31.30
CA GLY A 157 -6.13 -0.31 -31.38
C GLY A 157 -4.67 -0.38 -31.83
N GLU A 158 -3.93 0.73 -31.84
CA GLU A 158 -2.47 0.75 -32.02
C GLU A 158 -1.80 -0.31 -31.14
N LEU A 159 -0.77 -0.98 -31.68
CA LEU A 159 0.00 -1.98 -30.95
C LEU A 159 1.09 -1.29 -30.12
N PRO A 160 1.00 -1.29 -28.78
CA PRO A 160 1.99 -0.64 -27.93
C PRO A 160 3.36 -1.33 -28.01
N ASN A 161 4.45 -0.55 -27.96
CA ASN A 161 5.80 -1.09 -28.12
C ASN A 161 6.25 -1.84 -26.86
N ARG A 162 6.53 -1.11 -25.78
CA ARG A 162 7.05 -1.68 -24.53
C ARG A 162 6.26 -1.18 -23.32
N LEU A 163 6.06 -2.08 -22.36
CA LEU A 163 5.65 -1.72 -21.02
C LEU A 163 6.88 -1.72 -20.12
N TYR A 164 7.21 -0.58 -19.53
CA TYR A 164 8.23 -0.45 -18.51
C TYR A 164 7.59 -0.48 -17.13
N ILE A 165 8.03 -1.37 -16.25
CA ILE A 165 7.59 -1.42 -14.86
C ILE A 165 8.77 -1.08 -13.96
N ILE A 166 8.76 0.13 -13.41
CA ILE A 166 9.79 0.62 -12.48
C ILE A 166 9.41 0.20 -11.08
N GLY A 167 10.16 -0.75 -10.51
CA GLY A 167 9.89 -1.28 -9.18
C GLY A 167 9.59 -2.78 -9.18
N ALA A 168 10.37 -3.50 -8.36
CA ALA A 168 10.36 -4.96 -8.27
C ALA A 168 9.59 -5.48 -7.03
N GLY A 169 8.74 -4.63 -6.47
CA GLY A 169 8.03 -4.84 -5.21
C GLY A 169 6.89 -5.86 -5.31
N MET A 170 5.97 -5.79 -4.35
CA MET A 170 4.73 -6.58 -4.39
C MET A 170 3.84 -6.13 -5.56
N LEU A 171 3.65 -4.82 -5.73
CA LEU A 171 2.79 -4.23 -6.74
C LEU A 171 3.29 -4.49 -8.18
N GLY A 172 4.54 -4.13 -8.49
CA GLY A 172 5.12 -4.38 -9.82
C GLY A 172 5.07 -5.84 -10.26
N ARG A 173 5.30 -6.78 -9.33
CA ARG A 173 5.13 -8.22 -9.58
C ARG A 173 3.67 -8.63 -9.77
N GLY A 174 2.74 -8.02 -9.04
CA GLY A 174 1.31 -8.21 -9.21
C GLY A 174 0.83 -7.84 -10.62
N LEU A 175 1.27 -6.67 -11.13
CA LEU A 175 0.93 -6.17 -12.47
C LEU A 175 1.35 -7.15 -13.59
N ILE A 176 2.56 -7.71 -13.49
CA ILE A 176 3.03 -8.71 -14.45
C ILE A 176 2.22 -9.99 -14.37
N ARG A 177 2.00 -10.49 -13.16
CA ARG A 177 1.28 -11.74 -12.95
C ARG A 177 -0.16 -11.66 -13.45
N SER A 178 -0.80 -10.50 -13.37
CA SER A 178 -2.15 -10.36 -13.91
C SER A 178 -2.17 -10.31 -15.44
N GLY A 179 -1.06 -9.93 -16.08
CA GLY A 179 -0.91 -9.89 -17.52
C GLY A 179 -1.12 -8.51 -18.14
N VAL A 180 -0.92 -7.42 -17.38
CA VAL A 180 -0.96 -6.03 -17.94
C VAL A 180 -0.06 -5.90 -19.18
N GLY A 181 1.08 -6.58 -19.20
CA GLY A 181 2.04 -6.54 -20.31
C GLY A 181 1.62 -7.30 -21.57
N LYS A 182 0.54 -8.10 -21.57
CA LYS A 182 0.18 -8.99 -22.69
C LYS A 182 -0.12 -8.27 -24.02
N ARG A 183 -0.57 -7.01 -23.96
CA ARG A 183 -0.87 -6.19 -25.15
C ARG A 183 0.41 -5.60 -25.78
N PHE A 184 1.52 -5.55 -25.05
CA PHE A 184 2.76 -4.91 -25.51
C PHE A 184 3.65 -5.93 -26.22
N ARG A 185 4.47 -5.48 -27.19
CA ARG A 185 5.44 -6.35 -27.86
C ARG A 185 6.46 -6.94 -26.88
N SER A 186 6.80 -6.21 -25.83
CA SER A 186 7.63 -6.71 -24.74
C SER A 186 7.35 -5.97 -23.44
N THR A 187 7.72 -6.59 -22.32
CA THR A 187 7.65 -5.98 -20.99
C THR A 187 9.02 -5.96 -20.33
N VAL A 188 9.36 -4.84 -19.71
CA VAL A 188 10.67 -4.58 -19.10
C VAL A 188 10.48 -4.25 -17.62
N PHE A 189 11.11 -5.01 -16.73
CA PHE A 189 11.26 -4.62 -15.34
C PHE A 189 12.50 -3.73 -15.18
N VAL A 190 12.30 -2.59 -14.54
CA VAL A 190 13.35 -1.64 -14.23
C VAL A 190 13.58 -1.66 -12.73
N THR A 191 14.82 -1.91 -12.31
CA THR A 191 15.17 -1.99 -10.90
C THR A 191 16.65 -1.67 -10.66
N ARG A 192 16.97 -1.12 -9.49
CA ARG A 192 18.35 -0.95 -9.02
C ARG A 192 19.11 -2.28 -8.92
N ASN A 193 18.42 -3.42 -8.75
CA ASN A 193 19.05 -4.72 -8.57
C ASN A 193 18.47 -5.82 -9.47
N PRO A 194 18.82 -5.82 -10.77
CA PRO A 194 18.28 -6.77 -11.74
C PRO A 194 18.71 -8.21 -11.47
N LYS A 195 19.90 -8.43 -10.86
CA LYS A 195 20.39 -9.77 -10.51
C LYS A 195 19.50 -10.43 -9.45
N ASN A 196 19.11 -9.70 -8.40
CA ASN A 196 18.23 -10.24 -7.37
C ASN A 196 16.81 -10.45 -7.88
N LEU A 197 16.29 -9.55 -8.72
CA LEU A 197 14.98 -9.76 -9.33
C LEU A 197 14.98 -11.01 -10.22
N ARG A 198 16.02 -11.22 -11.05
CA ARG A 198 16.15 -12.43 -11.86
C ARG A 198 16.04 -13.71 -11.03
N LYS A 199 16.72 -13.78 -9.87
CA LYS A 199 16.63 -14.92 -8.94
C LYS A 199 15.19 -15.14 -8.44
N ARG A 200 14.48 -14.06 -8.10
CA ARG A 200 13.09 -14.12 -7.60
C ARG A 200 12.09 -14.55 -8.68
N LEU A 201 12.34 -14.17 -9.94
CA LEU A 201 11.48 -14.51 -11.07
C LEU A 201 11.74 -15.91 -11.64
N ARG A 202 12.81 -16.61 -11.24
CA ARG A 202 13.11 -17.98 -11.72
C ARG A 202 11.95 -18.98 -11.58
N ARG A 203 11.05 -18.74 -10.61
CA ARG A 203 9.87 -19.59 -10.38
C ARG A 203 8.74 -19.34 -11.37
N TRP A 204 8.84 -18.31 -12.20
CA TRP A 204 7.83 -17.91 -13.19
C TRP A 204 8.34 -18.26 -14.58
N THR A 205 8.14 -19.50 -14.98
CA THR A 205 8.65 -20.05 -16.24
C THR A 205 7.84 -19.58 -17.46
N ASP A 206 6.63 -19.09 -17.24
CA ASP A 206 5.66 -18.63 -18.22
C ASP A 206 5.76 -17.12 -18.52
N ILE A 207 6.51 -16.37 -17.70
CA ILE A 207 6.60 -14.91 -17.78
C ILE A 207 7.93 -14.50 -18.43
N GLN A 208 7.85 -13.99 -19.66
CA GLN A 208 9.00 -13.41 -20.36
C GLN A 208 9.07 -11.90 -20.11
N VAL A 209 10.09 -11.47 -19.36
CA VAL A 209 10.35 -10.06 -19.07
C VAL A 209 11.84 -9.75 -19.24
N ALA A 210 12.15 -8.61 -19.85
CA ALA A 210 13.50 -8.06 -19.84
C ALA A 210 13.77 -7.38 -18.50
N LEU A 211 15.05 -7.32 -18.08
CA LEU A 211 15.46 -6.65 -16.85
C LEU A 211 16.45 -5.55 -17.19
N MET A 212 16.20 -4.34 -16.70
CA MET A 212 17.04 -3.17 -16.90
C MET A 212 17.27 -2.41 -15.59
N ARG A 213 18.32 -1.61 -15.57
CA ARG A 213 18.57 -0.56 -14.58
C ARG A 213 17.89 0.73 -15.02
N PRO A 214 17.57 1.63 -14.08
CA PRO A 214 16.97 2.93 -14.35
C PRO A 214 17.69 3.75 -15.43
N ALA A 215 19.01 3.88 -15.31
CA ALA A 215 19.84 4.64 -16.25
C ALA A 215 19.89 4.07 -17.68
N GLU A 216 19.46 2.81 -17.87
CA GLU A 216 19.46 2.14 -19.17
C GLU A 216 18.18 2.42 -19.98
N ILE A 217 17.18 3.07 -19.38
CA ILE A 217 15.96 3.47 -20.09
C ILE A 217 16.25 4.67 -21.00
N GLY A 218 15.56 4.74 -22.14
CA GLY A 218 15.55 5.94 -22.99
C GLY A 218 16.79 6.15 -23.85
N TYR A 219 17.58 5.11 -24.13
CA TYR A 219 18.62 5.18 -25.16
C TYR A 219 18.01 5.46 -26.54
N PRO A 220 17.05 4.66 -27.03
CA PRO A 220 16.11 5.10 -28.04
C PRO A 220 14.90 5.79 -27.39
N ARG A 221 14.37 6.82 -28.07
CA ARG A 221 13.05 7.38 -27.76
C ARG A 221 11.97 6.36 -28.14
N GLU A 222 10.97 6.17 -27.29
CA GLU A 222 9.89 5.18 -27.49
C GLU A 222 8.50 5.77 -27.16
N PRO A 223 7.93 6.63 -28.03
CA PRO A 223 6.67 7.36 -27.77
C PRO A 223 5.40 6.49 -27.83
N GLN A 224 5.54 5.19 -28.10
CA GLN A 224 4.47 4.20 -28.03
C GLN A 224 4.66 3.23 -26.85
N SER A 225 5.58 3.55 -25.94
CA SER A 225 5.75 2.82 -24.68
C SER A 225 4.87 3.40 -23.59
N ILE A 226 4.58 2.58 -22.57
CA ILE A 226 3.97 3.02 -21.32
C ILE A 226 4.92 2.72 -20.19
N VAL A 227 4.99 3.62 -19.23
CA VAL A 227 5.73 3.41 -17.99
C VAL A 227 4.75 3.27 -16.84
N VAL A 228 4.95 2.28 -15.99
CA VAL A 228 4.27 2.15 -14.71
C VAL A 228 5.31 2.20 -13.60
N ILE A 229 5.19 3.19 -12.72
CA ILE A 229 6.05 3.33 -11.55
C ILE A 229 5.34 2.66 -10.37
N ALA A 230 5.98 1.65 -9.78
CA ALA A 230 5.48 0.84 -8.69
C ALA A 230 6.61 0.59 -7.67
N THR A 231 7.32 1.66 -7.32
CA THR A 231 8.44 1.65 -6.37
C THR A 231 8.10 2.45 -5.12
N ALA A 232 8.86 2.22 -4.05
CA ALA A 232 8.87 3.05 -2.86
C ALA A 232 10.32 3.48 -2.58
N ASP A 233 10.49 4.36 -1.60
CA ASP A 233 11.80 4.76 -1.06
C ASP A 233 12.74 5.32 -2.15
N VAL A 234 12.22 6.30 -2.89
CA VAL A 234 12.97 7.05 -3.89
C VAL A 234 13.68 8.20 -3.19
N ASN A 235 15.00 8.22 -3.25
CA ASN A 235 15.82 9.36 -2.83
C ASN A 235 16.08 10.28 -4.03
N ASP A 236 16.55 11.48 -3.76
CA ASP A 236 16.78 12.53 -4.77
C ASP A 236 17.65 12.05 -5.94
N GLU A 237 18.69 11.25 -5.67
CA GLU A 237 19.56 10.67 -6.71
C GLU A 237 18.77 9.72 -7.64
N TYR A 238 17.92 8.88 -7.05
CA TYR A 238 17.13 7.94 -7.82
C TYR A 238 15.99 8.63 -8.58
N GLU A 239 15.36 9.64 -7.98
CA GLU A 239 14.39 10.52 -8.65
C GLU A 239 15.03 11.19 -9.86
N ALA A 240 16.18 11.85 -9.70
CA ALA A 240 16.89 12.51 -10.80
C ALA A 240 17.23 11.54 -11.93
N THR A 241 17.69 10.33 -11.58
CA THR A 241 17.98 9.27 -12.56
C THR A 241 16.73 8.85 -13.33
N LEU A 242 15.60 8.68 -12.65
CA LEU A 242 14.34 8.31 -13.30
C LEU A 242 13.80 9.45 -14.15
N GLN A 243 13.84 10.69 -13.66
CA GLN A 243 13.41 11.85 -14.40
C GLN A 243 14.16 12.00 -15.72
N ASP A 244 15.51 11.96 -15.68
CA ASP A 244 16.32 12.01 -16.90
C ASP A 244 15.95 10.89 -17.87
N ALA A 245 15.85 9.66 -17.38
CA ALA A 245 15.58 8.51 -18.22
C ALA A 245 14.17 8.55 -18.85
N LEU A 246 13.17 9.06 -18.13
CA LEU A 246 11.79 9.20 -18.62
C LEU A 246 11.64 10.35 -19.61
N LEU A 247 12.35 11.47 -19.39
CA LEU A 247 12.42 12.57 -20.34
C LEU A 247 13.13 12.16 -21.65
N ARG A 248 14.14 11.28 -21.58
CA ARG A 248 14.79 10.73 -22.79
C ARG A 248 13.92 9.70 -23.52
N LEU A 249 13.21 8.85 -22.76
CA LEU A 249 12.32 7.84 -23.32
C LEU A 249 11.13 8.46 -24.03
N GLU A 250 10.57 9.55 -23.46
CA GLU A 250 9.33 10.19 -23.86
C GLU A 250 8.20 9.18 -24.11
N PRO A 251 7.81 8.40 -23.08
CA PRO A 251 6.73 7.42 -23.22
C PRO A 251 5.41 8.10 -23.55
N ARG A 252 4.47 7.33 -24.10
CA ARG A 252 3.11 7.82 -24.38
C ARG A 252 2.45 8.35 -23.11
N ALA A 253 2.59 7.61 -22.01
CA ALA A 253 2.11 7.99 -20.69
C ALA A 253 2.89 7.27 -19.59
N ILE A 254 2.83 7.85 -18.39
CA ILE A 254 3.43 7.36 -17.16
C ILE A 254 2.31 7.22 -16.12
N VAL A 255 2.15 6.02 -15.56
CA VAL A 255 1.23 5.76 -14.47
C VAL A 255 2.03 5.52 -13.19
N ASP A 256 1.98 6.47 -12.26
CA ASP A 256 2.68 6.39 -10.98
C ASP A 256 1.77 5.89 -9.84
N LEU A 257 2.08 4.67 -9.40
CA LEU A 257 1.41 3.99 -8.28
C LEU A 257 2.22 4.08 -6.98
N SER A 258 3.25 4.91 -6.96
CA SER A 258 4.07 5.14 -5.78
C SER A 258 3.26 5.93 -4.75
N SER A 259 3.39 5.55 -3.47
CA SER A 259 2.68 6.23 -2.39
C SER A 259 3.04 7.71 -2.31
N VAL A 260 4.27 8.06 -2.63
CA VAL A 260 4.68 9.45 -2.86
C VAL A 260 5.04 9.53 -4.34
N PRO A 261 4.43 10.42 -5.14
CA PRO A 261 4.73 10.56 -6.56
C PRO A 261 6.22 10.78 -6.77
N VAL A 262 6.80 10.05 -7.71
CA VAL A 262 8.25 10.03 -7.97
C VAL A 262 8.69 11.27 -8.73
N LEU A 263 7.83 11.82 -9.58
CA LEU A 263 8.14 13.04 -10.33
C LEU A 263 7.41 14.23 -9.71
N SER A 264 8.12 15.35 -9.63
CA SER A 264 7.60 16.62 -9.13
C SER A 264 7.55 17.72 -10.22
N GLY A 265 6.60 18.64 -10.07
CA GLY A 265 6.57 19.95 -10.73
C GLY A 265 6.82 19.95 -12.26
N ALA A 266 7.91 20.60 -12.68
CA ALA A 266 8.20 20.90 -14.08
C ALA A 266 8.44 19.67 -14.97
N ALA A 267 8.77 18.51 -14.40
CA ALA A 267 8.91 17.26 -15.16
C ALA A 267 7.53 16.67 -15.52
N VAL A 268 6.57 16.75 -14.61
CA VAL A 268 5.17 16.35 -14.83
C VAL A 268 4.56 17.18 -15.96
N GLY A 269 4.81 18.49 -16.01
CA GLY A 269 4.29 19.36 -17.08
C GLY A 269 4.81 19.06 -18.50
N LYS A 270 5.80 18.16 -18.65
CA LYS A 270 6.37 17.77 -19.95
C LYS A 270 5.96 16.37 -20.40
N LEU A 271 5.30 15.60 -19.55
CA LEU A 271 4.98 14.19 -19.76
C LEU A 271 3.50 13.96 -19.48
N ASP A 272 2.86 13.06 -20.21
CA ASP A 272 1.52 12.57 -19.83
C ASP A 272 1.69 11.68 -18.60
N TYR A 273 1.38 12.22 -17.44
CA TYR A 273 1.69 11.63 -16.13
C TYR A 273 0.43 11.58 -15.28
N VAL A 274 0.12 10.38 -14.81
CA VAL A 274 -1.05 10.09 -13.97
C VAL A 274 -0.57 9.43 -12.69
N SER A 275 -0.79 10.08 -11.56
CA SER A 275 -0.54 9.57 -10.23
C SER A 275 -1.81 9.00 -9.60
N MET A 276 -1.64 8.26 -8.51
CA MET A 276 -2.75 7.79 -7.67
C MET A 276 -3.57 8.90 -6.98
N TYR A 277 -3.18 10.16 -7.14
CA TYR A 277 -3.86 11.33 -6.58
C TYR A 277 -4.64 12.13 -7.62
N ASP A 278 -4.49 11.82 -8.91
CA ASP A 278 -5.16 12.54 -9.98
C ASP A 278 -6.59 12.02 -10.18
N GLU A 279 -7.49 12.88 -10.66
CA GLU A 279 -8.92 12.59 -10.84
C GLU A 279 -9.17 11.32 -11.66
N GLU A 280 -8.36 11.09 -12.69
CA GLU A 280 -8.42 9.90 -13.54
C GLU A 280 -8.30 8.61 -12.72
N PHE A 281 -7.40 8.58 -11.73
CA PHE A 281 -7.21 7.45 -10.83
C PHE A 281 -8.28 7.39 -9.75
N LEU A 282 -8.62 8.53 -9.15
CA LEU A 282 -9.57 8.63 -8.05
C LEU A 282 -10.99 8.20 -8.46
N ARG A 283 -11.40 8.43 -9.71
CA ARG A 283 -12.68 7.98 -10.26
C ARG A 283 -12.90 6.48 -10.11
N PHE A 284 -11.86 5.67 -10.29
CA PHE A 284 -11.96 4.22 -10.07
C PHE A 284 -12.25 3.90 -8.60
N ILE A 285 -11.53 4.57 -7.68
CA ILE A 285 -11.72 4.41 -6.23
C ILE A 285 -13.14 4.75 -5.83
N GLU A 286 -13.66 5.88 -6.30
CA GLU A 286 -15.02 6.34 -6.03
C GLU A 286 -16.07 5.28 -6.43
N GLN A 287 -16.03 4.81 -7.68
CA GLN A 287 -16.95 3.80 -8.19
C GLN A 287 -16.94 2.49 -7.37
N ASN A 288 -15.76 2.03 -6.94
CA ASN A 288 -15.66 0.86 -6.07
C ASN A 288 -16.23 1.11 -4.68
N ASN A 289 -15.93 2.29 -4.12
CA ASN A 289 -16.35 2.62 -2.78
C ASN A 289 -17.87 2.80 -2.72
N GLU A 290 -18.51 3.41 -3.72
CA GLU A 290 -19.96 3.46 -3.85
C GLU A 290 -20.59 2.06 -3.84
N ARG A 291 -19.97 1.10 -4.54
CA ARG A 291 -20.45 -0.29 -4.60
C ARG A 291 -20.31 -1.03 -3.26
N LEU A 292 -19.26 -0.75 -2.50
CA LEU A 292 -18.96 -1.45 -1.24
C LEU A 292 -19.52 -0.76 0.00
N ALA A 293 -19.77 0.54 -0.04
CA ALA A 293 -20.28 1.33 1.08
C ALA A 293 -21.53 0.69 1.74
N PRO A 294 -22.53 0.16 1.00
CA PRO A 294 -23.69 -0.49 1.63
C PRO A 294 -23.36 -1.72 2.48
N LYS A 295 -22.21 -2.39 2.23
CA LYS A 295 -21.76 -3.55 3.00
C LYS A 295 -20.96 -3.19 4.24
N LEU A 296 -20.49 -1.94 4.33
CA LEU A 296 -19.60 -1.49 5.41
C LEU A 296 -20.25 -1.66 6.80
N PRO A 297 -21.51 -1.26 7.05
CA PRO A 297 -22.14 -1.46 8.36
C PRO A 297 -22.25 -2.94 8.75
N LEU A 298 -22.54 -3.82 7.80
CA LEU A 298 -22.62 -5.27 8.03
C LEU A 298 -21.26 -5.85 8.42
N LEU A 299 -20.19 -5.40 7.77
CA LEU A 299 -18.82 -5.80 8.08
C LEU A 299 -18.39 -5.35 9.47
N LEU A 300 -18.64 -4.09 9.81
CA LEU A 300 -18.27 -3.52 11.11
C LEU A 300 -19.05 -4.21 12.25
N SER A 301 -20.35 -4.46 12.06
CA SER A 301 -21.17 -5.20 13.03
C SER A 301 -20.70 -6.64 13.24
N ASP A 302 -20.30 -7.35 12.17
CA ASP A 302 -19.76 -8.71 12.24
C ASP A 302 -18.42 -8.75 13.01
N ILE A 303 -17.56 -7.76 12.80
CA ILE A 303 -16.31 -7.60 13.57
C ILE A 303 -16.63 -7.35 15.04
N GLU A 304 -17.47 -6.37 15.33
CA GLU A 304 -17.84 -5.99 16.70
C GLU A 304 -18.44 -7.17 17.47
N ALA A 305 -19.39 -7.89 16.87
CA ALA A 305 -20.03 -9.06 17.46
C ALA A 305 -19.00 -10.13 17.82
N LYS A 306 -18.05 -10.42 16.92
CA LYS A 306 -17.04 -11.45 17.16
C LYS A 306 -16.06 -11.07 18.27
N LEU A 307 -15.64 -9.81 18.32
CA LEU A 307 -14.77 -9.29 19.38
C LEU A 307 -15.47 -9.30 20.74
N ARG A 308 -16.77 -8.96 20.78
CA ARG A 308 -17.58 -8.99 22.00
C ARG A 308 -17.71 -10.41 22.56
N MET A 309 -17.96 -11.41 21.72
CA MET A 309 -18.01 -12.81 22.15
C MET A 309 -16.69 -13.28 22.76
N ALA A 310 -15.57 -12.98 22.09
CA ALA A 310 -14.24 -13.39 22.57
C ALA A 310 -13.88 -12.76 23.90
N ARG A 311 -14.33 -11.53 24.16
CA ARG A 311 -14.18 -10.88 25.48
C ARG A 311 -14.91 -11.70 26.56
N SER A 312 -16.15 -12.10 26.32
CA SER A 312 -16.92 -12.91 27.27
C SER A 312 -16.26 -14.26 27.56
N ASP A 313 -15.70 -14.92 26.55
CA ASP A 313 -14.99 -16.20 26.71
C ASP A 313 -13.68 -16.06 27.50
N PHE A 314 -12.98 -14.93 27.35
CA PHE A 314 -11.77 -14.61 28.12
C PHE A 314 -12.07 -14.34 29.61
N TYR A 315 -13.24 -13.76 29.93
CA TYR A 315 -13.69 -13.58 31.32
C TYR A 315 -14.24 -14.88 31.93
N ALA A 316 -14.87 -15.75 31.13
CA ALA A 316 -15.43 -17.03 31.60
C ALA A 316 -14.36 -18.12 31.85
N SER A 317 -13.17 -18.01 31.24
CA SER A 317 -12.04 -18.92 31.45
C SER A 317 -11.07 -18.48 32.56
N ALA A 318 -11.34 -17.34 33.20
CA ALA A 318 -10.55 -16.77 34.29
C ALA A 318 -11.23 -16.88 35.68
N THR A 319 -12.34 -17.64 35.77
CA THR A 319 -13.08 -17.99 36.99
C THR A 319 -13.16 -19.49 37.15
#